data_AF-A0AAE3JFI9-F1
#
_entry.id   AF-A0AAE3JFI9-F1
#
_cell.length_a   1.000
_cell.length_b   1.000
_cell.length_c   1.000
_cell.angle_alpha   90.00
_cell.angle_beta   90.00
_cell.angle_gamma   90.00
#
_symmetry.space_group_name_H-M   'P 1'
#
loop_
_entity.id
_entity.type
_entity.pdbx_description
1 polymer ?
#
loop_
_entity_poly.entity_id
_entity_poly.type
_entity_poly.pdbx_seq_one_letter_code
_entity_poly.pdbx_strand_id
1 'polypeptide(L)'
;MKVKLDDYEVRVLINGLMQQHRGYDTETNAQIDNLALRLCDIAEAMKPGRKKKIPFEPVEIKIIRQCLMEWRNREIQAERYGAVDALTELMIQFTR
;
A
#
# COMPACT_ATOMS: atom_id res chain seq x y z
N MET A 1 1.72 12.55 -6.55
CA MET A 1 2.89 11.81 -7.07
C MET A 1 2.43 10.70 -8.01
N LYS A 2 3.21 10.29 -9.02
CA LYS A 2 2.83 9.16 -9.90
C LYS A 2 3.72 7.96 -9.64
N VAL A 3 3.16 6.87 -9.15
CA VAL A 3 3.90 5.62 -8.82
C VAL A 3 3.57 4.55 -9.85
N LYS A 4 4.57 3.78 -10.29
CA LYS A 4 4.40 2.75 -11.32
C LYS A 4 4.28 1.37 -10.69
N LEU A 5 3.05 0.87 -10.56
CA LEU A 5 2.72 -0.39 -9.89
C LEU A 5 2.12 -1.41 -10.87
N ASP A 6 2.35 -2.70 -10.66
CA ASP A 6 1.58 -3.81 -11.25
C ASP A 6 0.41 -4.23 -10.35
N ASP A 7 -0.38 -5.19 -10.82
CA ASP A 7 -1.59 -5.65 -10.12
C ASP A 7 -1.25 -6.36 -8.80
N TYR A 8 -0.11 -7.05 -8.74
CA TYR A 8 0.35 -7.69 -7.52
C TYR A 8 0.69 -6.64 -6.45
N GLU A 9 1.48 -5.63 -6.80
CA GLU A 9 1.85 -4.53 -5.92
C GLU A 9 0.61 -3.77 -5.41
N VAL A 10 -0.39 -3.52 -6.28
CA VAL A 10 -1.65 -2.90 -5.87
C VAL A 10 -2.44 -3.78 -4.89
N ARG A 11 -2.50 -5.10 -5.13
CA ARG A 11 -3.18 -6.05 -4.21
C ARG A 11 -2.47 -6.15 -2.87
N VAL A 12 -1.14 -6.11 -2.85
CA VAL A 12 -0.36 -6.04 -1.60
C VAL A 12 -0.70 -4.77 -0.83
N LEU A 13 -0.82 -3.61 -1.50
CA LEU A 13 -1.24 -2.36 -0.84
C LEU A 13 -2.64 -2.48 -0.24
N ILE A 14 -3.62 -3.01 -0.96
CA ILE A 14 -4.99 -3.21 -0.45
C ILE A 14 -4.94 -4.09 0.81
N ASN A 15 -4.25 -5.22 0.76
CA ASN A 15 -4.14 -6.13 1.90
C ASN A 15 -3.45 -5.45 3.10
N GLY A 16 -2.37 -4.70 2.87
CA GLY A 16 -1.65 -3.98 3.91
C GLY A 16 -2.53 -2.94 4.59
N LEU A 17 -3.23 -2.12 3.79
CA LEU A 17 -4.15 -1.09 4.29
C LEU A 17 -5.25 -1.71 5.17
N MET A 18 -5.87 -2.80 4.71
CA MET A 18 -6.93 -3.47 5.46
C MET A 18 -6.43 -4.18 6.71
N GLN A 19 -5.18 -4.68 6.73
CA GLN A 19 -4.57 -5.28 7.92
C GLN A 19 -4.15 -4.26 8.99
N GLN A 20 -4.07 -2.98 8.64
CA GLN A 20 -3.84 -1.89 9.60
C GLN A 20 -5.14 -1.22 10.04
N HIS A 21 -6.24 -1.44 9.31
CA HIS A 21 -7.56 -0.93 9.66
C HIS A 21 -7.96 -1.47 11.04
N ARG A 22 -8.33 -0.56 11.96
CA ARG A 22 -8.53 -0.69 13.43
C ARG A 22 -7.38 -0.18 14.32
N GLY A 23 -6.23 0.20 13.76
CA GLY A 23 -5.13 0.80 14.53
C GLY A 23 -5.16 2.34 14.63
N TYR A 24 -5.93 3.02 13.77
CA TYR A 24 -5.92 4.48 13.65
C TYR A 24 -7.20 5.16 14.14
N ASP A 25 -7.20 6.50 14.20
CA ASP A 25 -8.39 7.32 14.45
C ASP A 25 -9.44 7.20 13.33
N THR A 26 -10.64 7.71 13.60
CA THR A 26 -11.79 7.59 12.69
C THR A 26 -11.56 8.29 11.35
N GLU A 27 -10.88 9.44 11.35
CA GLU A 27 -10.60 10.19 10.12
C GLU A 27 -9.61 9.44 9.23
N THR A 28 -8.51 8.96 9.81
CA THR A 28 -7.48 8.19 9.11
C THR A 28 -8.04 6.87 8.58
N ASN A 29 -8.86 6.17 9.37
CA ASN A 29 -9.52 4.95 8.91
C ASN A 29 -10.47 5.22 7.72
N ALA A 30 -11.23 6.31 7.73
CA ALA A 30 -12.08 6.68 6.60
C ALA A 30 -11.25 7.00 5.33
N GLN A 31 -10.09 7.63 5.48
CA GLN A 31 -9.17 7.86 4.36
C GLN A 31 -8.57 6.54 3.84
N ILE A 32 -8.24 5.60 4.72
CA ILE A 32 -7.79 4.25 4.36
C ILE A 32 -8.87 3.50 3.60
N ASP A 33 -10.12 3.55 4.05
CA ASP A 33 -11.26 2.89 3.38
C ASP A 33 -11.47 3.42 1.96
N ASN A 34 -11.48 4.75 1.81
CA ASN A 34 -11.60 5.38 0.50
C ASN A 34 -10.43 5.02 -0.43
N LEU A 35 -9.21 4.99 0.10
CA LEU A 35 -8.03 4.60 -0.66
C LEU A 35 -8.08 3.12 -1.06
N ALA A 36 -8.48 2.23 -0.16
CA ALA A 36 -8.61 0.80 -0.42
C ALA A 36 -9.64 0.53 -1.52
N LEU A 37 -10.80 1.18 -1.47
CA LEU A 37 -11.81 1.10 -2.52
C LEU A 37 -11.26 1.56 -3.87
N ARG A 38 -10.60 2.72 -3.92
CA ARG A 38 -9.99 3.24 -5.15
C ARG A 38 -8.93 2.28 -5.72
N LEU A 39 -8.14 1.66 -4.85
CA LEU A 39 -7.13 0.68 -5.27
C LEU A 39 -7.77 -0.62 -5.78
N CYS A 40 -8.90 -1.05 -5.23
CA CYS A 40 -9.68 -2.18 -5.76
C CYS A 40 -10.12 -1.91 -7.20
N ASP A 41 -10.74 -0.74 -7.48
CA ASP A 41 -11.15 -0.35 -8.84
C ASP A 41 -9.96 -0.35 -9.81
N ILE A 42 -8.80 0.15 -9.34
CA ILE A 42 -7.57 0.15 -10.14
C ILE A 42 -7.10 -1.28 -10.42
N ALA A 43 -7.09 -2.15 -9.42
CA ALA A 43 -6.65 -3.54 -9.55
C ALA A 43 -7.54 -4.34 -10.52
N GLU A 44 -8.86 -4.12 -10.46
CA GLU A 44 -9.82 -4.75 -11.36
C GLU A 44 -9.64 -4.30 -12.81
N ALA A 45 -9.30 -3.03 -13.02
CA ALA A 45 -9.03 -2.48 -14.35
C ALA A 45 -7.64 -2.84 -14.91
N MET A 46 -6.77 -3.49 -14.12
CA MET A 46 -5.40 -3.83 -14.52
C MET A 46 -5.30 -5.21 -15.15
N LYS A 47 -4.45 -5.32 -16.17
CA LYS A 47 -4.06 -6.63 -16.72
C LYS A 47 -2.93 -7.21 -15.86
N PRO A 48 -2.96 -8.51 -15.53
CA PRO A 48 -1.91 -9.16 -14.76
C PRO A 48 -0.51 -8.91 -15.32
N GLY A 49 0.45 -8.57 -14.45
CA GLY A 49 1.85 -8.33 -14.79
C GLY A 49 2.13 -7.01 -15.54
N ARG A 50 1.11 -6.21 -15.85
CA ARG A 50 1.30 -4.93 -16.56
C ARG A 50 1.35 -3.76 -15.59
N LYS A 51 2.54 -3.17 -15.42
CA LYS A 51 2.71 -1.96 -14.63
C LYS A 51 1.97 -0.74 -15.22
N LYS A 52 1.27 0.02 -14.38
CA LYS A 52 0.54 1.26 -14.69
C LYS A 52 1.05 2.40 -13.79
N LYS A 53 1.15 3.61 -14.35
CA LYS A 53 1.43 4.81 -13.55
C LYS A 53 0.13 5.28 -12.91
N ILE A 54 0.06 5.23 -11.59
CA ILE A 54 -1.11 5.61 -10.79
C ILE A 54 -0.81 6.95 -10.10
N PRO A 55 -1.68 7.97 -10.26
CA PRO A 55 -1.58 9.19 -9.48
C PRO A 55 -2.07 8.95 -8.05
N PHE A 56 -1.29 9.45 -7.09
CA PHE A 56 -1.61 9.49 -5.69
C PHE A 56 -1.57 10.92 -5.16
N GLU A 57 -2.57 11.26 -4.35
CA GLU A 57 -2.61 12.51 -3.60
C GLU A 57 -1.60 12.51 -2.45
N PRO A 58 -1.12 13.68 -1.99
CA PRO A 58 -0.17 13.75 -0.89
C PRO A 58 -0.64 13.03 0.37
N VAL A 59 -1.94 13.11 0.68
CA VAL A 59 -2.56 12.43 1.81
C VAL A 59 -2.50 10.90 1.67
N GLU A 60 -2.79 10.36 0.48
CA GLU A 60 -2.72 8.92 0.20
C GLU A 60 -1.28 8.40 0.33
N ILE A 61 -0.29 9.17 -0.14
CA ILE A 61 1.12 8.78 -0.01
C ILE A 61 1.53 8.70 1.45
N LYS A 62 1.09 9.66 2.28
CA LYS A 62 1.38 9.67 3.72
C LYS A 62 0.82 8.41 4.38
N ILE A 63 -0.44 8.08 4.10
CA ILE A 63 -1.12 6.89 4.62
C ILE A 63 -0.40 5.62 4.17
N ILE A 64 -0.10 5.48 2.88
CA ILE A 64 0.58 4.30 2.34
C ILE A 64 1.95 4.11 2.99
N ARG A 65 2.75 5.17 3.10
CA ARG A 65 4.08 5.11 3.72
C ARG A 65 3.99 4.67 5.19
N GLN A 66 3.03 5.23 5.94
CA GLN A 66 2.81 4.87 7.34
C GLN A 66 2.41 3.39 7.46
N CYS A 67 1.40 2.98 6.71
CA CYS A 67 0.91 1.60 6.67
C CYS A 67 2.01 0.59 6.33
N LEU A 68 2.81 0.86 5.29
CA LEU A 68 3.91 -0.02 4.87
C LEU A 68 5.01 -0.09 5.93
N MET A 69 5.35 1.04 6.58
CA MET A 69 6.36 1.07 7.63
C MET A 69 5.94 0.23 8.83
N GLU A 70 4.70 0.41 9.30
CA GLU A 70 4.15 -0.34 10.42
C GLU A 70 4.03 -1.84 10.07
N TRP A 71 3.61 -2.17 8.85
CA TRP A 71 3.53 -3.56 8.41
C TRP A 71 4.91 -4.20 8.37
N ARG A 72 5.89 -3.55 7.74
CA ARG A 72 7.28 -4.03 7.70
C ARG A 72 7.82 -4.27 9.10
N ASN A 73 7.56 -3.36 10.05
CA ASN A 73 8.01 -3.54 11.43
C ASN A 73 7.40 -4.79 12.09
N ARG A 74 6.12 -5.10 11.81
CA ARG A 74 5.48 -6.35 12.26
C ARG A 74 6.12 -7.58 11.62
N GLU A 75 6.43 -7.54 10.32
CA GLU A 75 7.09 -8.66 9.63
C GLU A 75 8.53 -8.87 10.11
N ILE A 76 9.25 -7.80 10.49
CA ILE A 76 10.56 -7.89 11.16
C ILE A 76 10.43 -8.62 12.49
N GLN A 77 9.45 -8.24 13.33
CA GLN A 77 9.20 -8.88 14.61
C GLN A 77 8.80 -10.36 14.46
N ALA A 78 8.16 -10.70 13.35
CA ALA A 78 7.79 -12.07 13.01
C ALA A 78 8.91 -12.86 12.30
N GLU A 79 10.11 -12.30 12.15
CA GLU A 79 11.26 -12.89 11.45
C GLU A 79 10.97 -13.30 9.99
N ARG A 80 10.00 -12.65 9.34
CA ARG A 80 9.59 -12.94 7.96
C ARG A 80 10.36 -12.07 6.97
N TYR A 81 11.68 -12.26 6.90
CA TYR A 81 12.58 -11.40 6.13
C TYR A 81 12.22 -11.27 4.64
N GLY A 82 11.68 -12.33 4.01
CA GLY A 82 11.21 -12.23 2.61
C GLY A 82 10.07 -11.23 2.41
N ALA A 83 9.17 -11.10 3.39
CA ALA A 83 8.11 -10.08 3.36
C ALA A 83 8.68 -8.68 3.66
N VAL A 84 9.68 -8.59 4.54
CA VAL A 84 10.38 -7.33 4.85
C VAL A 84 11.04 -6.74 3.60
N ASP A 85 11.71 -7.58 2.80
CA ASP A 85 12.37 -7.15 1.57
C ASP A 85 11.34 -6.65 0.55
N ALA A 86 10.28 -7.41 0.31
CA ALA A 86 9.21 -7.03 -0.61
C ALA A 86 8.53 -5.71 -0.20
N LEU A 87 8.25 -5.52 1.10
CA LEU A 87 7.69 -4.28 1.62
C LEU A 87 8.67 -3.11 1.50
N THR A 88 9.96 -3.35 1.71
CA THR A 88 11.01 -2.33 1.56
C THR A 88 11.13 -1.86 0.12
N GLU A 89 11.12 -2.78 -0.85
CA GLU A 89 11.11 -2.44 -2.27
C GLU A 89 9.88 -1.62 -2.65
N LEU A 90 8.70 -2.02 -2.15
CA LEU A 90 7.46 -1.29 -2.38
C LEU A 90 7.51 0.13 -1.79
N MET A 91 8.03 0.29 -0.57
CA MET A 91 8.22 1.60 0.06
C MET A 91 9.10 2.55 -0.75
N ILE A 92 10.17 2.04 -1.39
CA ILE A 92 11.07 2.84 -2.24
C ILE A 92 10.29 3.47 -3.41
N GLN A 93 9.27 2.80 -3.93
CA GLN A 93 8.44 3.35 -5.01
C GLN A 93 7.62 4.56 -4.57
N PHE A 94 7.35 4.67 -3.26
CA PHE A 94 6.60 5.77 -2.68
C PHE A 94 7.48 6.88 -2.11
N THR A 95 8.81 6.77 -2.11
CA THR A 95 9.74 7.82 -1.64
C THR A 95 10.41 8.63 -2.75
N ARG A 96 10.27 8.19 -4.00
CA ARG A 96 10.77 8.85 -5.22
C ARG A 96 9.71 9.74 -5.85
#